data_AF-A0A8T1S091-F1
#
_entry.id   AF-A0A8T1S091-F1
#
_cell.length_a   1.000
_cell.length_b   1.000
_cell.length_c   1.000
_cell.angle_alpha   90.00
_cell.angle_beta   90.00
_cell.angle_gamma   90.00
#
_symmetry.space_group_name_H-M   'P 1'
#
loop_
_entity.id
_entity.type
_entity.pdbx_description
1 polymer ?
#
loop_
_entity_poly.entity_id
_entity_poly.type
_entity_poly.pdbx_seq_one_letter_code
_entity_poly.pdbx_strand_id
1 'polypeptide(L)'
;PFIQSATVLPTNFRSFIKRLTRKSPSDWKSKIVQHNRQTDGYNCGLLILKFAEMYLQQKNISTVETTQEANTSFRREIAIVLMKESGNNFVPYTMGSLGTCEDNRKSGIRSHNRQLS
;
A
#
# COMPACT_ATOMS: atom_id res chain seq x y z
N PRO A 1 22.65 2.13 20.74
CA PRO A 1 22.10 0.81 21.13
C PRO A 1 20.70 0.96 21.76
N PHE A 2 19.64 0.88 20.96
CA PHE A 2 18.27 0.81 21.47
C PHE A 2 17.79 -0.64 21.33
N ILE A 3 17.66 -1.32 22.46
CA ILE A 3 17.11 -2.67 22.56
C ILE A 3 15.63 -2.58 22.18
N GLN A 4 15.26 -3.22 21.08
CA GLN A 4 13.89 -3.24 20.60
C GLN A 4 13.11 -4.29 21.41
N SER A 5 12.40 -3.81 22.43
CA SER A 5 11.47 -4.62 23.21
C SER A 5 10.46 -5.28 22.27
N ALA A 6 10.21 -6.56 22.47
CA ALA A 6 9.07 -7.24 21.86
C ALA A 6 7.81 -6.45 22.26
N THR A 7 7.18 -5.79 21.29
CA THR A 7 5.95 -5.06 21.57
C THR A 7 4.83 -6.06 21.74
N VAL A 8 3.91 -5.74 22.64
CA VAL A 8 2.62 -6.38 22.80
C VAL A 8 1.87 -6.30 21.46
N LEU A 9 1.40 -7.44 20.92
CA LEU A 9 0.63 -7.47 19.67
C LEU A 9 -0.53 -6.45 19.76
N PRO A 10 -0.76 -5.58 18.77
CA PRO A 10 -1.84 -4.59 18.85
C PRO A 10 -3.21 -5.26 19.03
N THR A 11 -4.11 -4.62 19.78
CA THR A 11 -5.41 -5.22 20.19
C THR A 11 -6.23 -5.77 19.02
N ASN A 12 -6.29 -5.05 17.90
CA ASN A 12 -7.01 -5.49 16.70
C ASN A 12 -6.41 -6.78 16.12
N PHE A 13 -5.08 -6.86 16.06
CA PHE A 13 -4.38 -8.06 15.61
C PHE A 13 -4.52 -9.22 16.61
N ARG A 14 -4.55 -8.95 17.92
CA ARG A 14 -4.81 -9.99 18.95
C ARG A 14 -6.15 -10.67 18.71
N SER A 15 -7.21 -9.88 18.53
CA SER A 15 -8.56 -10.42 18.28
C SER A 15 -8.62 -11.21 16.97
N PHE A 16 -7.99 -10.68 15.91
CA PHE A 16 -7.90 -11.36 14.62
C PHE A 16 -7.18 -12.71 14.72
N ILE A 17 -6.00 -12.74 15.33
CA ILE A 17 -5.17 -13.95 15.46
C ILE A 17 -5.82 -14.98 16.38
N LYS A 18 -6.44 -14.54 17.49
CA LYS A 18 -7.22 -15.42 18.38
C LYS A 18 -8.36 -16.10 17.60
N ARG A 19 -9.08 -15.34 16.77
CA ARG A 19 -10.15 -15.88 15.92
C ARG A 19 -9.63 -16.84 14.85
N LEU A 20 -8.52 -16.50 14.20
CA LEU A 20 -7.96 -17.28 13.09
C LEU A 20 -7.33 -18.59 13.56
N THR A 21 -6.61 -18.57 14.68
CA THR A 21 -5.72 -19.69 15.08
C THR A 21 -6.22 -20.45 16.29
N ARG A 22 -7.24 -19.95 17.01
CA ARG A 22 -7.71 -20.45 18.32
C ARG A 22 -6.63 -20.53 19.41
N LYS A 23 -5.43 -20.01 19.14
CA LYS A 23 -4.31 -19.94 20.08
C LYS A 23 -4.42 -18.71 20.97
N SER A 24 -3.71 -18.74 22.09
CA SER A 24 -3.67 -17.60 22.99
C SER A 24 -2.87 -16.46 22.33
N PRO A 25 -3.30 -15.18 22.47
CA PRO A 25 -2.49 -14.05 22.05
C PRO A 25 -1.08 -14.00 22.68
N SER A 26 -0.88 -14.66 23.83
CA SER A 26 0.44 -14.80 24.48
C SER A 26 1.43 -15.64 23.68
N ASP A 27 0.94 -16.50 22.78
CA ASP A 27 1.76 -17.37 21.95
C ASP A 27 2.42 -16.60 20.79
N TRP A 28 2.02 -15.34 20.60
CA TRP A 28 2.46 -14.49 19.51
C TRP A 28 3.34 -13.34 20.02
N LYS A 29 4.50 -13.19 19.39
CA LYS A 29 5.41 -12.06 19.62
C LYS A 29 5.31 -11.11 18.43
N SER A 30 5.20 -9.81 18.67
CA SER A 30 5.41 -8.80 17.64
C SER A 30 6.77 -8.15 17.77
N LYS A 31 7.36 -7.85 16.63
CA LYS A 31 8.60 -7.10 16.51
C LYS A 31 8.34 -5.97 15.52
N ILE A 32 8.61 -4.75 15.95
CA ILE A 32 8.73 -3.62 15.01
C ILE A 32 10.03 -3.83 14.24
N VAL A 33 10.00 -3.77 12.92
CA VAL A 33 11.22 -3.86 12.12
C VAL A 33 11.65 -2.46 11.76
N GLN A 34 12.92 -2.14 12.00
CA GLN A 34 13.48 -0.82 11.69
C GLN A 34 13.63 -0.65 10.18
N HIS A 35 13.19 0.51 9.67
CA HIS A 35 13.31 0.89 8.27
C HIS A 35 13.59 2.38 8.16
N ASN A 36 14.11 2.80 7.02
CA ASN A 36 14.31 4.22 6.74
C ASN A 36 12.96 4.94 6.74
N ARG A 37 12.94 6.14 7.35
CA ARG A 37 11.72 6.93 7.44
C ARG A 37 11.35 7.42 6.04
N GLN A 38 10.09 7.22 5.67
CA GLN A 38 9.50 7.83 4.50
C GLN A 38 9.25 9.32 4.76
N THR A 39 9.66 10.17 3.82
CA THR A 39 9.51 11.63 3.91
C THR A 39 8.17 12.14 3.40
N ASP A 40 7.56 11.43 2.47
CA ASP A 40 6.48 11.91 1.61
C ASP A 40 5.34 10.90 1.53
N GLY A 41 4.12 11.26 1.94
CA GLY A 41 3.05 10.27 2.19
C GLY A 41 2.59 9.46 0.98
N TYR A 42 2.71 9.97 -0.24
CA TYR A 42 2.20 9.33 -1.46
C TYR A 42 3.01 8.11 -1.92
N ASN A 43 4.22 7.89 -1.36
CA ASN A 43 5.04 6.70 -1.62
C ASN A 43 4.74 5.53 -0.65
N CYS A 44 3.75 5.64 0.25
CA CYS A 44 3.56 4.63 1.31
C CYS A 44 3.15 3.26 0.75
N GLY A 45 2.25 3.25 -0.23
CA GLY A 45 1.82 2.04 -0.92
C GLY A 45 2.91 1.40 -1.77
N LEU A 46 3.86 2.19 -2.26
CA LEU A 46 5.04 1.68 -2.95
C LEU A 46 5.99 1.01 -1.94
N LEU A 47 6.33 1.72 -0.87
CA LEU A 47 7.31 1.27 0.11
C LEU A 47 6.85 0.03 0.88
N ILE A 48 5.55 -0.13 1.16
CA ILE A 48 5.05 -1.35 1.81
C ILE A 48 5.32 -2.60 0.96
N LEU A 49 5.22 -2.49 -0.36
CA LEU A 49 5.54 -3.58 -1.30
C LEU A 49 7.04 -3.87 -1.29
N LYS A 50 7.89 -2.83 -1.30
CA LYS A 50 9.35 -3.01 -1.24
C LYS A 50 9.80 -3.63 0.07
N PHE A 51 9.23 -3.18 1.19
CA PHE A 51 9.50 -3.75 2.51
C PHE A 51 9.08 -5.22 2.57
N ALA A 52 7.92 -5.57 2.00
CA ALA A 52 7.48 -6.96 1.94
C ALA A 52 8.44 -7.83 1.12
N GLU A 53 8.82 -7.39 -0.08
CA GLU A 53 9.80 -8.07 -0.94
C GLU A 53 11.11 -8.33 -0.19
N MET A 54 11.71 -7.28 0.37
CA MET A 54 13.01 -7.35 1.05
C MET A 54 12.94 -8.17 2.33
N TYR A 55 11.84 -8.09 3.07
CA TYR A 55 11.64 -8.92 4.27
C TYR A 55 11.49 -10.40 3.91
N LEU A 56 10.80 -10.72 2.81
CA LEU A 56 10.66 -12.10 2.36
C LEU A 56 12.01 -12.69 1.94
N GLN A 57 12.82 -11.93 1.20
CA GLN A 57 14.12 -12.36 0.68
C GLN A 57 15.22 -12.38 1.75
N GLN A 58 15.35 -11.31 2.54
CA GLN A 58 16.54 -11.06 3.37
C GLN A 58 16.23 -10.95 4.87
N LYS A 59 14.94 -10.97 5.26
CA LYS A 59 14.47 -10.70 6.64
C LYS A 59 14.93 -9.33 7.18
N ASN A 60 15.36 -8.44 6.28
CA ASN A 60 15.86 -7.12 6.60
C ASN A 60 15.28 -6.09 5.62
N ILE A 61 14.81 -4.98 6.17
CA ILE A 61 14.23 -3.86 5.41
C ILE A 61 14.94 -2.52 5.70
N SER A 62 15.97 -2.52 6.55
CA SER A 62 16.72 -1.30 6.88
C SER A 62 17.53 -0.76 5.71
N THR A 63 17.78 -1.60 4.70
CA THR A 63 18.53 -1.28 3.49
C THR A 63 17.65 -0.69 2.39
N VAL A 64 16.34 -0.59 2.59
CA VAL A 64 15.44 -0.02 1.58
C VAL A 64 15.64 1.49 1.53
N GLU A 65 16.06 1.96 0.36
CA GLU A 65 16.17 3.38 0.07
C GLU A 65 14.79 4.01 -0.08
N THR A 66 14.63 5.21 0.49
CA THR A 66 13.39 5.99 0.45
C THR A 66 13.55 7.28 -0.37
N THR A 67 14.65 7.40 -1.11
CA THR A 67 14.94 8.53 -2.00
C THR A 67 13.96 8.59 -3.17
N GLN A 68 13.78 9.76 -3.76
CA GLN A 68 12.85 9.95 -4.88
C GLN A 68 13.28 9.12 -6.11
N GLU A 69 14.58 9.02 -6.32
CA GLU A 69 15.20 8.26 -7.42
C GLU A 69 14.93 6.77 -7.26
N ALA A 70 15.15 6.21 -6.06
CA ALA A 70 14.87 4.81 -5.76
C ALA A 70 13.37 4.50 -5.90
N ASN A 71 12.51 5.38 -5.37
CA ASN A 71 11.06 5.23 -5.49
C ASN A 71 10.59 5.28 -6.95
N THR A 72 11.19 6.15 -7.77
CA THR A 72 10.88 6.23 -9.21
C THR A 72 11.31 4.98 -9.96
N SER A 73 12.51 4.46 -9.67
CA SER A 73 12.98 3.18 -10.23
C SER A 73 12.03 2.05 -9.86
N PHE A 74 11.64 1.96 -8.59
CA PHE A 74 10.81 0.86 -8.13
C PHE A 74 9.37 0.93 -8.69
N ARG A 75 8.80 2.14 -8.87
CA ARG A 75 7.52 2.30 -9.60
C ARG A 75 7.61 1.76 -11.02
N ARG A 76 8.72 2.04 -11.72
CA ARG A 76 8.96 1.53 -13.07
C ARG A 76 9.07 0.00 -13.07
N GLU A 77 9.78 -0.58 -12.11
CA GLU A 77 9.89 -2.04 -11.97
C GLU A 77 8.52 -2.71 -11.79
N ILE A 78 7.68 -2.18 -10.89
CA ILE A 78 6.31 -2.66 -10.71
C ILE A 78 5.52 -2.56 -12.01
N ALA A 79 5.58 -1.42 -12.71
CA ALA A 79 4.87 -1.26 -13.97
C ALA A 79 5.32 -2.30 -15.01
N ILE A 80 6.62 -2.58 -15.12
CA ILE A 80 7.16 -3.60 -16.03
C ILE A 80 6.63 -4.98 -15.67
N VAL A 81 6.62 -5.35 -14.38
CA VAL A 81 6.08 -6.64 -13.93
C VAL A 81 4.60 -6.74 -14.29
N LEU A 82 3.80 -5.72 -13.95
CA LEU A 82 2.36 -5.71 -14.26
C LEU A 82 2.07 -5.81 -15.76
N MET A 83 2.85 -5.14 -16.60
CA MET A 83 2.72 -5.22 -18.06
C MET A 83 3.08 -6.61 -18.61
N LYS A 84 4.11 -7.27 -18.04
CA LYS A 84 4.47 -8.64 -18.43
C LYS A 84 3.39 -9.64 -18.06
N GLU A 85 2.85 -9.53 -16.84
CA GLU A 85 1.79 -10.42 -16.36
C GLU A 85 0.46 -10.19 -17.10
N SER A 86 0.15 -8.96 -17.51
CA SER A 86 -1.05 -8.66 -18.29
C SER A 86 -0.95 -9.09 -19.75
N GLY A 87 0.25 -9.03 -20.34
CA GLY A 87 0.52 -9.56 -21.69
C GLY A 87 0.35 -11.07 -21.78
N ASN A 88 0.65 -11.80 -20.70
CA ASN A 88 0.44 -13.25 -20.61
C ASN A 88 -1.01 -13.66 -20.31
N ASN A 89 -1.83 -12.73 -19.82
CA ASN A 89 -3.24 -12.95 -19.47
C ASN A 89 -4.19 -12.08 -20.29
N PHE A 90 -3.88 -11.85 -21.57
CA PHE A 90 -4.70 -11.00 -22.45
C PHE A 90 -6.09 -11.64 -22.67
N VAL A 91 -7.01 -11.37 -21.75
CA VAL A 91 -8.44 -11.40 -22.03
C VAL A 91 -8.73 -10.04 -22.68
N PRO A 92 -9.16 -10.00 -23.94
CA PRO A 92 -9.50 -8.73 -24.57
C PRO A 92 -10.65 -8.10 -23.78
N TYR A 93 -10.35 -7.03 -23.05
CA TYR A 93 -11.38 -6.09 -22.66
C TYR A 93 -11.94 -5.51 -23.96
N THR A 94 -13.11 -5.99 -24.37
CA THR A 94 -13.90 -5.31 -25.41
C THR A 94 -14.08 -3.87 -24.94
N MET A 95 -13.51 -2.94 -25.69
CA MET A 95 -13.63 -1.49 -25.49
C MET A 95 -15.08 -1.08 -25.77
N GLY A 96 -15.98 -1.41 -24.84
CA GLY A 96 -17.35 -0.91 -24.81
C GLY A 96 -17.36 0.35 -23.96
N SER A 97 -17.52 1.50 -24.62
CA SER A 97 -17.77 2.82 -24.05
C SER A 97 -16.56 3.53 -23.42
N LEU A 98 -15.68 4.02 -24.28
CA LEU A 98 -14.86 5.21 -24.01
C LEU A 98 -15.84 6.40 -23.86
N GLY A 99 -16.32 6.65 -22.65
CA GLY A 99 -17.02 7.89 -22.33
C GLY A 99 -16.03 9.04 -22.46
N THR A 100 -16.17 9.83 -23.52
CA THR A 100 -15.38 11.05 -23.72
C THR A 100 -15.74 12.06 -22.63
N CYS A 101 -14.75 12.82 -22.18
CA CYS A 101 -14.83 13.80 -21.08
C CYS A 101 -15.81 14.99 -21.36
N GLU A 102 -16.56 14.98 -22.45
CA GLU A 102 -17.41 16.08 -22.90
C GLU A 102 -18.88 15.99 -22.42
N ASP A 103 -19.30 14.87 -21.81
CA ASP A 103 -20.71 14.67 -21.45
C ASP A 103 -21.17 15.37 -20.16
N ASN A 104 -20.28 16.05 -19.44
CA ASN A 104 -20.61 16.70 -18.16
C ASN A 104 -21.07 18.17 -18.25
N ARG A 105 -21.32 18.71 -19.47
CA ARG A 105 -21.77 20.12 -19.63
C ARG A 105 -23.27 20.33 -19.75
N LYS A 106 -24.11 19.30 -19.63
CA LYS A 106 -25.58 19.44 -19.85
C LYS A 106 -26.53 18.93 -18.76
N SER A 107 -26.05 18.50 -17.60
CA SER A 107 -26.94 18.19 -16.46
C SER A 107 -26.71 19.18 -15.32
N GLY A 108 -27.48 20.27 -15.36
CA GLY A 108 -27.46 21.29 -14.33
C GLY A 108 -27.93 20.76 -12.98
N ILE A 109 -27.21 21.11 -11.91
CA ILE A 109 -27.74 21.12 -10.55
C ILE A 109 -27.27 22.41 -9.85
N ARG A 110 -28.20 23.38 -9.90
CA ARG A 110 -28.60 24.36 -8.88
C ARG A 110 -27.58 24.74 -7.79
N SER A 111 -27.14 26.00 -7.87
CA SER A 111 -26.52 26.76 -6.78
C SER A 111 -27.45 26.84 -5.55
N HIS A 112 -26.97 26.40 -4.39
CA HIS A 112 -27.51 26.84 -3.10
C HIS A 112 -26.48 27.69 -2.37
N ASN A 113 -26.72 29.01 -2.39
CA ASN A 113 -26.11 29.98 -1.50
C ASN A 113 -26.31 29.55 -0.04
N ARG A 114 -25.23 29.40 0.72
CA ARG A 114 -25.29 29.31 2.17
C ARG A 114 -25.10 30.72 2.72
N GLN A 115 -26.19 31.35 3.14
CA GLN A 115 -26.15 32.61 3.89
C GLN A 115 -25.46 32.37 5.25
N LEU A 116 -24.55 33.29 5.57
CA LEU A 116 -23.99 33.50 6.89
C LEU A 116 -25.05 34.18 7.77
N SER A 117 -25.20 33.69 9.00
CA SER A 117 -25.86 34.37 10.11
C SER A 117 -25.00 34.17 11.35
#